data_AF-A0A2H0BFZ6-F1
#
_entry.id   AF-A0A2H0BFZ6-F1
#
_cell.length_a   1.000
_cell.length_b   1.000
_cell.length_c   1.000
_cell.angle_alpha   90.00
_cell.angle_beta   90.00
_cell.angle_gamma   90.00
#
_symmetry.space_group_name_H-M   'P 1'
#
loop_
_entity.id
_entity.type
_entity.pdbx_description
1 polymer ?
#
loop_
_entity_poly.entity_id
_entity_poly.type
_entity_poly.pdbx_seq_one_letter_code
_entity_poly.pdbx_strand_id
1 'polypeptide(L)'
;MVSFLILFVFAATIVLAQASGSTGNSPPGSAGNSPGAVELDNPFGSNNKSLFGLLRAVINDIILPMGGVLAVLSFIYSGFLYVVAQGNESKLAIAHRALLYTSIGTAVLLGSWVLANVICKTIGQLGGPICPP
;
A
#
# COMPACT_ATOMS: atom_id res chain seq x y z
N MET A 1 -9.21 6.27 19.38
CA MET A 1 -8.63 4.99 19.83
C MET A 1 -9.37 3.78 19.27
N VAL A 2 -10.71 3.72 19.34
CA VAL A 2 -11.52 2.59 18.82
C VAL A 2 -11.39 2.37 17.31
N SER A 3 -11.30 3.45 16.51
CA SER A 3 -11.11 3.35 15.05
C SER A 3 -9.74 2.78 14.63
N PHE A 4 -8.67 3.07 15.40
CA PHE A 4 -7.34 2.49 15.18
C PHE A 4 -7.28 1.01 15.57
N LEU A 5 -8.10 0.60 16.54
CA LEU A 5 -8.20 -0.78 17.01
C LEU A 5 -9.00 -1.66 16.02
N ILE A 6 -10.01 -1.10 15.37
CA ILE A 6 -10.78 -1.79 14.31
C ILE A 6 -9.94 -2.03 13.06
N LEU A 7 -9.11 -1.06 12.64
CA LEU A 7 -8.18 -1.23 11.51
C LEU A 7 -7.13 -2.32 11.80
N PHE A 8 -6.67 -2.44 13.04
CA PHE A 8 -5.70 -3.46 13.44
C PHE A 8 -6.30 -4.87 13.48
N VAL A 9 -7.55 -5.02 13.95
CA VAL A 9 -8.25 -6.31 13.98
C VAL A 9 -8.64 -6.79 12.58
N PHE A 10 -9.04 -5.87 11.69
CA PHE A 10 -9.38 -6.21 10.31
C PHE A 10 -8.13 -6.63 9.51
N ALA A 11 -6.94 -6.10 9.82
CA ALA A 11 -5.69 -6.56 9.21
C ALA A 11 -5.33 -8.01 9.60
N ALA A 12 -5.61 -8.41 10.85
CA ALA A 12 -5.27 -9.74 11.35
C ALA A 12 -6.12 -10.87 10.74
N THR A 13 -7.39 -10.60 10.41
CA THR A 13 -8.28 -11.59 9.78
C THR A 13 -7.93 -11.85 8.31
N ILE A 14 -7.33 -10.88 7.61
CA ILE A 14 -6.86 -11.04 6.23
C ILE A 14 -5.57 -11.87 6.18
N VAL A 15 -4.75 -11.84 7.25
CA VAL A 15 -3.45 -12.54 7.33
C VAL A 15 -3.59 -14.06 7.53
N LEU A 16 -4.66 -14.55 8.15
CA LEU A 16 -4.81 -16.00 8.43
C LEU A 16 -5.44 -16.84 7.29
N ALA A 17 -5.70 -16.27 6.11
CA ALA A 17 -6.48 -16.93 5.06
C ALA A 17 -5.67 -17.69 3.97
N GLN A 18 -4.34 -17.71 4.02
CA GLN A 18 -3.52 -18.34 2.96
C GLN A 18 -3.06 -19.75 3.36
N ALA A 19 -3.89 -20.75 3.10
CA ALA A 19 -3.46 -22.15 3.06
C ALA A 19 -3.68 -22.72 1.65
N SER A 20 -2.64 -22.68 0.81
CA SER A 20 -2.36 -23.71 -0.21
C SER A 20 -0.95 -23.48 -0.75
N GLY A 21 -0.05 -24.43 -0.49
CA GLY A 21 1.34 -24.37 -0.95
C GLY A 21 1.52 -25.06 -2.30
N SER A 22 2.44 -24.54 -3.11
CA SER A 22 3.15 -25.35 -4.11
C SER A 22 4.50 -24.75 -4.50
N THR A 23 5.52 -25.58 -4.40
CA THR A 23 6.93 -25.37 -4.75
C THR A 23 7.21 -25.85 -6.17
N GLY A 24 8.00 -25.11 -6.97
CA GLY A 24 8.58 -25.66 -8.19
C GLY A 24 9.55 -24.71 -8.92
N ASN A 25 10.82 -25.09 -9.00
CA ASN A 25 11.86 -24.48 -9.83
C ASN A 25 12.54 -25.62 -10.62
N SER A 26 12.69 -25.53 -11.95
CA SER A 26 13.58 -26.40 -12.74
C SER A 26 14.02 -25.76 -14.08
N PRO A 27 15.23 -26.07 -14.63
CA PRO A 27 15.91 -25.41 -15.78
C PRO A 27 15.59 -26.05 -17.16
N PRO A 28 16.13 -25.53 -18.29
CA PRO A 28 15.68 -25.88 -19.63
C PRO A 28 16.43 -27.08 -20.22
N GLY A 29 15.69 -28.09 -20.70
CA GLY A 29 16.26 -29.17 -21.49
C GLY A 29 15.34 -30.39 -21.62
N SER A 30 15.08 -30.77 -22.87
CA SER A 30 14.55 -32.04 -23.36
C SER A 30 13.05 -32.33 -23.23
N ALA A 31 12.45 -32.45 -24.42
CA ALA A 31 11.14 -33.04 -24.68
C ALA A 31 11.10 -34.48 -24.14
N GLY A 32 10.19 -34.72 -23.20
CA GLY A 32 9.85 -36.02 -22.66
C GLY A 32 8.43 -35.97 -22.10
N ASN A 33 7.54 -36.75 -22.72
CA ASN A 33 6.13 -36.89 -22.39
C ASN A 33 5.95 -37.20 -20.88
N SER A 34 5.42 -36.25 -20.10
CA SER A 34 5.03 -36.48 -18.70
C SER A 34 3.67 -35.81 -18.45
N PRO A 35 2.65 -36.52 -17.94
CA PRO A 35 1.31 -35.98 -17.82
C PRO A 35 1.31 -34.85 -16.79
N GLY A 36 1.00 -33.63 -17.26
CA GLY A 36 0.61 -32.51 -16.41
C GLY A 36 1.71 -31.96 -15.51
N ALA A 37 2.67 -31.24 -16.10
CA ALA A 37 3.30 -30.15 -15.36
C ALA A 37 2.21 -29.09 -15.11
N VAL A 38 1.50 -29.21 -13.99
CA VAL A 38 0.62 -28.15 -13.49
C VAL A 38 1.54 -27.03 -13.08
N GLU A 39 1.78 -26.10 -14.01
CA GLU A 39 2.32 -24.79 -13.69
C GLU A 39 1.26 -24.12 -12.81
N LEU A 40 1.49 -24.05 -11.49
CA LEU A 40 0.59 -23.29 -10.63
C LEU A 40 0.79 -21.82 -10.97
N ASP A 41 -0.09 -21.32 -11.83
CA ASP A 41 -0.29 -19.90 -12.02
C ASP A 41 -0.59 -19.28 -10.66
N ASN A 42 0.30 -18.41 -10.22
CA ASN A 42 0.19 -17.72 -8.95
C ASN A 42 -1.17 -16.98 -8.94
N PRO A 43 -2.11 -17.32 -8.04
CA PRO A 43 -3.51 -16.83 -8.08
C PRO A 43 -3.65 -15.33 -7.81
N PHE A 44 -2.53 -14.61 -7.74
CA PHE A 44 -2.43 -13.17 -7.52
C PHE A 44 -1.54 -12.46 -8.57
N GLY A 45 -1.28 -13.10 -9.72
CA GLY A 45 -0.66 -12.49 -10.90
C GLY A 45 0.65 -13.17 -11.32
N SER A 46 0.77 -13.43 -12.62
CA SER A 46 1.85 -14.24 -13.24
C SER A 46 3.21 -13.55 -13.36
N ASN A 47 3.35 -12.28 -12.93
CA ASN A 47 4.55 -11.47 -13.19
C ASN A 47 5.53 -11.37 -12.02
N ASN A 48 5.20 -11.90 -10.82
CA ASN A 48 5.93 -11.62 -9.59
C ASN A 48 6.24 -12.90 -8.81
N LYS A 49 7.25 -13.66 -9.26
CA LYS A 49 7.68 -14.95 -8.66
C LYS A 49 8.36 -14.83 -7.28
N SER A 50 8.17 -13.73 -6.55
CA SER A 50 8.87 -13.46 -5.29
C SER A 50 8.02 -12.65 -4.31
N LEU A 51 8.26 -12.85 -3.01
CA LEU A 51 7.58 -12.16 -1.90
C LEU A 51 7.55 -10.63 -2.06
N PHE A 52 8.61 -10.07 -2.66
CA PHE A 52 8.73 -8.64 -2.95
C PHE A 52 7.73 -8.14 -4.00
N GLY A 53 7.43 -8.96 -5.01
CA GLY A 53 6.45 -8.61 -6.03
C GLY A 53 5.00 -8.76 -5.55
N LEU A 54 4.75 -9.69 -4.61
CA LEU A 54 3.48 -9.75 -3.88
C LEU A 54 3.27 -8.47 -3.07
N LEU A 55 4.27 -8.08 -2.26
CA LEU A 55 4.21 -6.85 -1.47
C LEU A 55 3.94 -5.63 -2.36
N ARG A 56 4.58 -5.56 -3.52
CA ARG A 56 4.36 -4.48 -4.49
C ARG A 56 2.94 -4.46 -5.06
N ALA A 57 2.41 -5.61 -5.46
CA ALA A 57 1.05 -5.71 -5.98
C ALA A 57 0.02 -5.30 -4.91
N VAL A 58 0.18 -5.78 -3.68
CA VAL A 58 -0.70 -5.40 -2.56
C VAL A 58 -0.63 -3.90 -2.27
N ILE A 59 0.58 -3.32 -2.25
CA ILE A 59 0.73 -1.88 -2.02
C ILE A 59 0.04 -1.07 -3.12
N ASN A 60 0.27 -1.39 -4.40
CA ASN A 60 -0.26 -0.64 -5.53
C ASN A 60 -1.77 -0.87 -5.77
N ASP A 61 -2.25 -2.10 -5.67
CA ASP A 61 -3.64 -2.43 -6.03
C ASP A 61 -4.61 -2.26 -4.86
N ILE A 62 -4.14 -2.31 -3.60
CA ILE A 62 -5.00 -2.27 -2.42
C ILE A 62 -4.74 -1.01 -1.59
N ILE A 63 -3.49 -0.76 -1.19
CA ILE A 63 -3.19 0.31 -0.23
C ILE A 63 -3.28 1.70 -0.86
N LEU A 64 -2.74 1.89 -2.07
CA LEU A 64 -2.80 3.20 -2.75
C LEU A 64 -4.24 3.69 -3.03
N PRO A 65 -5.13 2.89 -3.65
CA PRO A 65 -6.49 3.35 -3.94
C PRO A 65 -7.31 3.55 -2.66
N MET A 66 -7.19 2.68 -1.67
CA MET A 66 -7.88 2.84 -0.40
C MET A 66 -7.37 4.05 0.40
N GLY A 67 -6.04 4.24 0.42
CA GLY A 67 -5.40 5.38 1.07
C GLY A 67 -5.80 6.72 0.43
N GLY A 68 -5.92 6.75 -0.90
CA GLY A 68 -6.41 7.92 -1.64
C GLY A 68 -7.84 8.31 -1.26
N VAL A 69 -8.77 7.35 -1.27
CA VAL A 69 -10.17 7.57 -0.89
C VAL A 69 -10.28 8.04 0.57
N LEU A 70 -9.55 7.41 1.49
CA LEU A 70 -9.56 7.76 2.91
C LEU A 70 -8.99 9.17 3.16
N ALA A 71 -7.95 9.56 2.42
CA ALA A 71 -7.35 10.89 2.52
C ALA A 71 -8.38 11.98 2.15
N VAL A 72 -9.12 11.79 1.06
CA VAL A 72 -10.17 12.73 0.64
C VAL A 72 -11.29 12.80 1.68
N LEU A 73 -11.75 11.65 2.20
CA LEU A 73 -12.78 11.62 3.25
C LEU A 73 -12.35 12.39 4.50
N SER A 74 -11.08 12.23 4.91
CA SER A 74 -10.52 12.89 6.08
C SER A 74 -10.43 14.41 5.89
N PHE A 75 -10.09 14.87 4.69
CA PHE A 75 -10.10 16.30 4.34
C PHE A 75 -11.49 16.91 4.43
N ILE A 76 -12.50 16.22 3.89
CA ILE A 76 -13.91 16.67 3.96
C ILE A 76 -14.36 16.76 5.42
N TYR A 77 -14.06 15.74 6.23
CA TYR A 77 -14.42 15.72 7.65
C TYR A 77 -13.77 16.88 8.42
N SER A 78 -12.48 17.12 8.21
CA SER A 78 -11.78 18.23 8.85
C SER A 78 -12.33 19.59 8.40
N GLY A 79 -12.68 19.74 7.12
CA GLY A 79 -13.31 20.96 6.60
C GLY A 79 -14.69 21.21 7.20
N PHE A 80 -15.51 20.16 7.36
CA PHE A 80 -16.81 20.29 8.00
C PHE A 80 -16.71 20.74 9.45
N LEU A 81 -15.73 20.22 10.20
CA LEU A 81 -15.49 20.61 11.59
C LEU A 81 -15.13 22.09 11.72
N TYR A 82 -14.40 22.65 10.74
CA TYR A 82 -14.15 24.09 10.65
C TYR A 82 -15.42 24.92 10.47
N VAL A 83 -16.31 24.47 9.58
CA VAL A 83 -17.57 25.19 9.31
C VAL A 83 -18.50 25.17 10.52
N VAL A 84 -18.54 24.05 11.25
CA VAL A 84 -19.37 23.89 12.46
C VAL A 84 -18.80 24.63 13.69
N ALA A 85 -17.51 24.95 13.71
CA ALA A 85 -16.90 25.62 14.85
C ALA A 85 -17.44 27.05 15.09
N GLN A 86 -17.91 27.75 14.04
CA GLN A 86 -18.66 29.02 14.06
C GLN A 86 -18.19 30.08 15.11
N GLY A 87 -16.90 30.12 15.45
CA GLY A 87 -16.35 31.09 16.41
C GLY A 87 -16.19 30.60 17.86
N ASN A 88 -16.49 29.33 18.16
CA ASN A 88 -16.13 28.73 19.46
C ASN A 88 -14.65 28.31 19.44
N GLU A 89 -13.82 28.96 20.26
CA GLU A 89 -12.36 28.74 20.31
C GLU A 89 -11.98 27.27 20.56
N SER A 90 -12.74 26.55 21.38
CA SER A 90 -12.50 25.14 21.68
C SER A 90 -12.68 24.26 20.44
N LYS A 91 -13.76 24.48 19.69
CA LYS A 91 -14.04 23.71 18.46
C LYS A 91 -13.08 24.07 17.34
N LEU A 92 -12.65 25.33 17.28
CA LEU A 92 -11.66 25.79 16.31
C LEU A 92 -10.30 25.15 16.56
N ALA A 93 -9.86 25.06 17.81
CA ALA A 93 -8.62 24.36 18.16
C ALA A 93 -8.65 22.87 17.77
N ILE A 94 -9.81 22.21 17.92
CA ILE A 94 -10.00 20.83 17.46
C ILE A 94 -9.92 20.75 15.93
N ALA A 95 -10.53 21.69 15.21
CA ALA A 95 -10.49 21.75 13.76
C ALA A 95 -9.06 21.94 13.22
N HIS A 96 -8.27 22.81 13.84
CA HIS A 96 -6.85 23.00 13.51
C HIS A 96 -6.06 21.69 13.70
N ARG A 97 -6.27 21.00 14.81
CA ARG A 97 -5.59 19.71 15.06
C ARG A 97 -6.00 18.69 14.01
N ALA A 98 -7.29 18.56 13.72
CA ALA A 98 -7.78 17.65 12.68
C ALA A 98 -7.13 17.93 11.32
N LEU A 99 -7.05 19.20 10.91
CA LEU A 99 -6.43 19.56 9.63
C LEU A 99 -4.95 19.23 9.59
N LEU A 100 -4.22 19.47 10.68
CA LEU A 100 -2.80 19.13 10.77
C LEU A 100 -2.58 17.62 10.67
N TYR A 101 -3.36 16.82 11.40
CA TYR A 101 -3.27 15.35 11.32
C TYR A 101 -3.60 14.84 9.92
N THR A 102 -4.66 15.36 9.27
CA THR A 102 -4.99 15.01 7.90
C THR A 102 -3.89 15.41 6.92
N SER A 103 -3.35 16.63 7.05
CA SER A 103 -2.27 17.12 6.19
C SER A 103 -1.01 16.28 6.30
N ILE A 104 -0.62 15.88 7.52
CA ILE A 104 0.55 15.01 7.75
C ILE A 104 0.32 13.63 7.11
N GLY A 105 -0.86 13.03 7.29
CA GLY A 105 -1.19 11.73 6.69
C GLY A 105 -1.11 11.76 5.15
N THR A 106 -1.67 12.79 4.53
CA THR A 106 -1.59 12.99 3.08
C THR A 106 -0.18 13.31 2.61
N ALA A 107 0.57 14.12 3.36
CA ALA A 107 1.96 14.45 3.06
C ALA A 107 2.86 13.21 3.10
N VAL A 108 2.62 12.26 4.01
CA VAL A 108 3.37 11.00 4.04
C VAL A 108 3.00 10.11 2.85
N LEU A 109 1.71 10.03 2.48
CA LEU A 109 1.27 9.27 1.31
C LEU A 109 1.94 9.75 0.02
N LEU A 110 1.89 11.07 -0.23
CA LEU A 110 2.49 11.69 -1.41
C LEU A 110 4.03 11.72 -1.30
N GLY A 111 4.54 12.01 -0.12
CA GLY A 111 5.96 12.13 0.18
C GLY A 111 6.69 10.81 0.02
N SER A 112 6.08 9.68 0.36
CA SER A 112 6.68 8.34 0.20
C SER A 112 7.06 8.06 -1.26
N TRP A 113 6.16 8.36 -2.20
CA TRP A 113 6.42 8.17 -3.63
C TRP A 113 7.49 9.14 -4.15
N VAL A 114 7.43 10.41 -3.75
CA VAL A 114 8.41 11.42 -4.15
C VAL A 114 9.80 11.09 -3.62
N LEU A 115 9.93 10.74 -2.33
CA LEU A 115 11.19 10.35 -1.73
C LEU A 115 11.78 9.11 -2.39
N ALA A 116 10.95 8.08 -2.63
CA ALA A 116 11.40 6.87 -3.32
C ALA A 116 12.02 7.22 -4.68
N ASN A 117 11.33 8.04 -5.48
CA ASN A 117 11.83 8.45 -6.80
C ASN A 117 13.13 9.26 -6.73
N VAL A 118 13.25 10.17 -5.76
CA VAL A 118 14.47 10.98 -5.57
C VAL A 118 15.66 10.08 -5.23
N ILE A 119 15.47 9.12 -4.32
CA ILE A 119 16.52 8.16 -3.94
C ILE A 119 16.90 7.30 -5.16
N CYS A 120 15.92 6.77 -5.89
CA CYS A 120 16.16 5.96 -7.09
C CYS A 120 16.95 6.73 -8.16
N LYS A 121 16.58 7.99 -8.40
CA LYS A 121 17.30 8.85 -9.35
C LYS A 121 18.73 9.13 -8.91
N THR A 122 18.94 9.38 -7.63
CA THR A 122 20.27 9.64 -7.07
C THR A 122 21.16 8.40 -7.21
N ILE A 123 20.65 7.21 -6.92
CA ILE A 123 21.40 5.95 -7.09
C ILE A 123 21.68 5.66 -8.57
N GLY A 124 20.73 5.92 -9.46
CA GLY A 124 20.92 5.77 -10.91
C GLY A 124 21.98 6.72 -11.48
N GLN A 125 22.06 7.96 -10.98
CA GLN A 125 23.11 8.91 -11.35
C GLN A 125 24.51 8.48 -10.86
N LEU A 126 24.58 7.66 -9.81
CA LEU A 126 25.81 7.12 -9.25
C LEU A 126 26.22 5.76 -9.86
N GLY A 127 25.50 5.26 -10.87
CA GLY A 127 25.81 3.99 -11.55
C GLY A 127 25.27 2.74 -10.85
N GLY A 128 24.38 2.89 -9.87
CA GLY A 128 23.71 1.76 -9.21
C GLY A 128 22.54 1.19 -10.03
N PRO A 129 22.02 0.01 -9.63
CA PRO A 129 20.84 -0.58 -10.27
C PRO A 129 19.65 0.39 -10.19
N ILE A 130 19.07 0.73 -11.35
CA ILE A 130 17.85 1.52 -11.41
C ILE A 130 16.70 0.74 -10.78
N CYS A 131 16.02 1.33 -9.79
CA CYS A 131 14.86 0.70 -9.21
C CYS A 131 13.74 0.59 -10.26
N PRO A 132 13.10 -0.58 -10.39
CA PRO A 132 12.03 -0.78 -11.37
C PRO A 132 10.81 0.10 -11.05
N PRO A 133 10.08 0.60 -12.07
CA PRO A 133 8.90 1.45 -11.93
C PRO A 133 7.76 0.72 -11.24
#